data_AF-A0A942EQI5-F1
#
_entry.id   AF-A0A942EQI5-F1
#
_cell.length_a   1.000
_cell.length_b   1.000
_cell.length_c   1.000
_cell.angle_alpha   90.00
_cell.angle_beta   90.00
_cell.angle_gamma   90.00
#
_symmetry.space_group_name_H-M   'P 1'
#
loop_
_entity.id
_entity.type
_entity.pdbx_description
1 polymer ?
#
loop_
_entity_poly.entity_id
_entity_poly.type
_entity_poly.pdbx_seq_one_letter_code
_entity_poly.pdbx_strand_id
1 'polypeptide(L)'
;MKIILLIILLIFISTPGFAQIYKWVDDKGGVHFTDDVTKIPDKYRLETDKIGVSEEKSETKIEGDPSSKRKEDAYKDQLGRGEEYWKNRVEEWKMKLRTAQEKMESTRIKYNELTERFNDSKSSAERNQLRRERDQVKQELDQYKSQFEEARTMLEKKLPEEAEIYKAKQEWIKQ
;
A
#
# COMPACT_ATOMS: atom_id res chain seq x y z
N MET A 1 -0.68 -36.59 41.22
CA MET A 1 -1.32 -35.29 41.50
C MET A 1 -0.33 -34.20 41.92
N LYS A 2 0.63 -34.46 42.83
CA LYS A 2 1.63 -33.46 43.28
C LYS A 2 2.50 -32.88 42.15
N ILE A 3 2.92 -33.69 41.18
CA ILE A 3 3.73 -33.25 40.02
C ILE A 3 2.93 -32.33 39.08
N ILE A 4 1.66 -32.65 38.84
CA ILE A 4 0.77 -31.82 38.01
C ILE A 4 0.55 -30.45 38.68
N LEU A 5 0.38 -30.43 40.01
CA LEU A 5 0.27 -29.20 40.78
C LEU A 5 1.54 -28.35 40.69
N LEU A 6 2.71 -29.00 40.70
CA LEU A 6 4.02 -28.34 40.60
C LEU A 6 4.25 -27.73 39.20
N ILE A 7 3.80 -28.42 38.14
CA ILE A 7 3.87 -27.91 36.76
C ILE A 7 2.94 -26.71 36.56
N ILE A 8 1.72 -26.77 37.12
CA ILE A 8 0.78 -25.64 37.08
C ILE A 8 1.39 -24.43 37.79
N LEU A 9 2.03 -24.62 38.96
CA LEU A 9 2.68 -23.53 39.68
C LEU A 9 3.84 -22.89 38.89
N LEU A 10 4.61 -23.68 38.13
CA LEU A 10 5.72 -23.20 37.30
C LEU A 10 5.27 -22.31 36.13
N ILE A 11 4.09 -22.55 35.56
CA ILE A 11 3.54 -21.75 34.45
C ILE A 11 3.16 -20.33 34.92
N PHE A 12 2.74 -20.19 36.19
CA PHE A 12 2.35 -18.90 36.76
C PHE A 12 3.53 -17.97 37.12
N ILE A 13 4.78 -18.47 37.09
CA ILE A 13 5.98 -17.67 37.44
C ILE A 13 6.57 -16.97 36.20
N SER A 14 5.98 -17.15 35.00
CA SER A 14 6.45 -16.48 33.80
C SER A 14 6.25 -14.96 33.88
N THR A 15 7.32 -14.22 34.13
CA THR A 15 7.31 -12.76 34.06
C THR A 15 7.32 -12.30 32.60
N PRO A 16 6.50 -11.30 32.21
CA PRO A 16 6.61 -10.71 30.89
C PRO A 16 8.00 -10.09 30.70
N GLY A 17 8.72 -10.53 29.68
CA GLY A 17 9.97 -9.88 29.26
C GLY A 17 9.65 -8.56 28.58
N PHE A 18 10.01 -7.44 29.20
CA PHE A 18 9.87 -6.12 28.60
C PHE A 18 11.07 -5.87 27.65
N ALA A 19 10.96 -6.32 26.41
CA ALA A 19 11.86 -5.88 25.35
C ALA A 19 11.38 -4.53 24.82
N GLN A 20 12.17 -3.48 25.03
CA GLN A 20 11.89 -2.16 24.47
C GLN A 20 12.55 -2.07 23.09
N ILE A 21 11.75 -1.79 22.07
CA ILE A 21 12.23 -1.54 20.71
C ILE A 21 12.00 -0.06 20.43
N TYR A 22 13.08 0.65 20.13
CA TYR A 22 13.08 2.04 19.76
C TYR A 22 13.04 2.19 18.24
N LYS A 23 12.18 3.08 17.75
CA LYS A 23 12.07 3.44 16.34
C LYS A 23 12.47 4.90 16.19
N TRP A 24 13.33 5.20 15.21
CA TRP A 24 13.67 6.58 14.85
C TRP A 24 13.81 6.73 13.34
N VAL A 25 13.65 7.96 12.85
CA VAL A 25 13.74 8.30 11.43
C VAL A 25 14.93 9.23 11.23
N ASP A 26 15.82 8.90 10.29
CA ASP A 26 16.99 9.71 9.99
C ASP A 26 16.63 10.93 9.09
N ASP A 27 17.60 11.84 8.92
CA ASP A 27 17.43 13.05 8.10
C ASP A 27 17.15 12.75 6.61
N LYS A 28 17.34 11.52 6.16
CA LYS A 28 17.08 11.05 4.79
C LYS A 28 15.76 10.30 4.67
N GLY A 29 14.97 10.22 5.75
CA GLY A 29 13.69 9.51 5.80
C GLY A 29 13.82 7.99 5.97
N GLY A 30 15.01 7.48 6.26
CA GLY A 30 15.24 6.06 6.58
C GLY A 30 14.71 5.72 7.97
N VAL A 31 13.90 4.66 8.06
CA VAL A 31 13.34 4.17 9.33
C VAL A 31 14.27 3.12 9.93
N HIS A 32 14.72 3.35 11.17
CA HIS A 32 15.62 2.46 11.90
C HIS A 32 14.96 1.93 13.17
N PHE A 33 15.29 0.69 13.53
CA PHE A 33 14.83 0.03 14.75
C PHE A 33 16.02 -0.43 15.57
N THR A 34 15.99 -0.22 16.88
CA THR A 34 17.04 -0.70 17.78
C THR A 34 16.47 -1.10 19.14
N ASP A 35 17.10 -2.10 19.75
CA ASP A 35 16.83 -2.58 21.10
C ASP A 35 17.59 -1.79 22.18
N ASP A 36 18.50 -0.91 21.76
CA ASP A 36 19.40 -0.19 22.64
C ASP A 36 19.37 1.32 22.33
N VAL A 37 18.90 2.10 23.32
CA VAL A 37 18.80 3.56 23.21
C VAL A 37 20.16 4.23 22.96
N THR A 38 21.26 3.60 23.36
CA THR A 38 22.61 4.15 23.14
C THR A 38 23.02 4.17 21.67
N LYS A 39 22.44 3.27 20.85
CA LYS A 39 22.68 3.21 19.40
C LYS A 39 21.93 4.30 18.63
N ILE A 40 21.01 5.01 19.27
CA ILE A 40 20.29 6.14 18.69
C ILE A 40 21.18 7.38 18.82
N PRO A 41 21.51 8.07 17.72
CA PRO A 41 22.25 9.34 17.79
C PRO A 41 21.50 10.36 18.65
N ASP A 42 22.22 11.16 19.43
CA ASP A 42 21.64 12.08 20.43
C ASP A 42 20.56 13.00 19.84
N LYS A 43 20.70 13.38 18.56
CA LYS A 43 19.74 14.18 17.79
C LYS A 43 18.33 13.58 17.75
N TYR A 44 18.20 12.25 17.84
CA TYR A 44 16.92 11.53 17.69
C TYR A 44 16.41 10.90 18.99
N ARG A 45 17.15 11.01 20.10
CA ARG A 45 16.75 10.41 21.39
C ARG A 45 15.54 11.09 22.03
N LEU A 46 15.35 12.39 21.80
CA LEU A 46 14.27 13.20 22.40
C LEU A 46 12.88 12.94 21.80
N GLU A 47 12.79 12.35 20.61
CA GLU A 47 11.51 12.05 19.92
C GLU A 47 11.08 10.59 20.04
N THR A 48 11.81 9.77 20.80
CA THR A 48 11.45 8.37 21.00
C THR A 48 10.37 8.24 22.08
N ASP A 49 9.13 8.44 21.67
CA ASP A 49 7.96 8.06 22.47
C ASP A 49 8.12 6.60 22.91
N LYS A 50 8.19 6.41 24.23
CA LYS A 50 8.13 5.09 24.85
C LYS A 50 6.84 4.43 24.39
N ILE A 51 6.94 3.36 23.61
CA ILE A 51 5.80 2.49 23.28
C ILE A 51 5.46 1.72 24.56
N GLY A 52 4.78 2.39 25.48
CA GLY A 52 4.26 1.87 26.73
C GLY A 52 2.87 2.48 26.92
N VAL A 53 1.85 1.65 26.67
CA VAL A 53 0.43 1.78 27.01
C VAL A 53 0.08 3.04 27.84
N SER A 54 -0.74 3.93 27.28
CA SER A 54 -1.61 4.80 28.07
C SER A 54 -2.93 5.03 27.33
N GLU A 55 -3.98 4.46 27.88
CA GLU A 55 -5.35 4.93 27.72
C GLU A 55 -5.53 6.33 28.35
N GLU A 56 -6.64 6.96 27.95
CA GLU A 56 -7.35 8.11 28.54
C GLU A 56 -6.91 9.56 28.24
N LYS A 57 -7.73 10.15 27.36
CA LYS A 57 -8.64 11.28 27.65
C LYS A 57 -8.03 12.61 28.13
N SER A 58 -8.07 13.60 27.24
CA SER A 58 -8.56 14.93 27.64
C SER A 58 -9.29 15.60 26.48
N GLU A 59 -10.60 15.73 26.63
CA GLU A 59 -11.40 16.73 25.95
C GLU A 59 -10.93 18.12 26.40
N THR A 60 -10.51 18.98 25.47
CA THR A 60 -10.66 20.43 25.66
C THR A 60 -11.04 21.07 24.33
N LYS A 61 -12.29 21.49 24.28
CA LYS A 61 -12.91 22.37 23.28
C LYS A 61 -12.34 23.78 23.45
N ILE A 62 -11.67 24.33 22.42
CA ILE A 62 -11.54 25.78 22.21
C ILE A 62 -11.73 26.05 20.71
N GLU A 63 -12.78 26.81 20.41
CA GLU A 63 -13.05 27.46 19.12
C GLU A 63 -12.06 28.62 18.87
N GLY A 64 -11.67 28.82 17.60
CA GLY A 64 -11.35 30.16 17.10
C GLY A 64 -9.96 30.39 16.46
N ASP A 65 -9.95 30.45 15.12
CA ASP A 65 -9.12 31.32 14.27
C ASP A 65 -7.75 30.79 13.72
N PRO A 66 -7.21 31.41 12.65
CA PRO A 66 -7.10 30.90 11.29
C PRO A 66 -5.70 30.32 11.06
N SER A 67 -5.47 29.09 11.50
CA SER A 67 -4.15 28.44 11.45
C SER A 67 -4.04 27.32 10.40
N SER A 68 -4.95 27.25 9.43
CA SER A 68 -4.99 26.09 8.51
C SER A 68 -3.75 25.97 7.61
N LYS A 69 -3.02 27.05 7.36
CA LYS A 69 -1.87 27.03 6.42
C LYS A 69 -0.51 26.64 7.01
N ARG A 70 -0.37 26.47 8.32
CA ARG A 70 0.94 26.15 8.94
C ARG A 70 1.06 24.76 9.56
N LYS A 71 -0.03 23.98 9.61
CA LYS A 71 -0.02 22.57 10.03
C LYS A 71 -0.25 21.59 8.88
N GLU A 72 -0.38 22.08 7.65
CA GLU A 72 -0.54 21.23 6.46
C GLU A 72 0.73 20.43 6.15
N ASP A 73 1.91 20.99 6.37
CA ASP A 73 3.19 20.36 6.03
C ASP A 73 3.65 19.26 7.02
N ALA A 74 3.03 19.18 8.19
CA ALA A 74 3.42 18.24 9.26
C ALA A 74 2.36 17.19 9.59
N TYR A 75 1.22 17.18 8.87
CA TYR A 75 0.25 16.11 9.06
C TYR A 75 0.79 14.84 8.43
N LYS A 76 1.07 13.86 9.29
CA LYS A 76 1.51 12.51 8.90
C LYS A 76 0.44 11.54 9.40
N ASP A 77 0.24 10.45 8.66
CA ASP A 77 -0.69 9.39 9.07
C ASP A 77 -0.22 8.72 10.38
N GLN A 78 -1.01 7.80 10.93
CA GLN A 78 -0.64 7.08 12.18
C GLN A 78 0.70 6.32 12.10
N LEU A 79 1.26 6.12 10.91
CA LEU A 79 2.56 5.48 10.68
C LEU A 79 3.69 6.47 10.44
N GLY A 80 3.41 7.78 10.44
CA GLY A 80 4.38 8.83 10.15
C GLY A 80 4.60 9.08 8.66
N ARG A 81 3.73 8.54 7.78
CA ARG A 81 3.81 8.73 6.32
C ARG A 81 3.05 10.01 5.94
N GLY A 82 3.74 10.88 5.22
CA GLY A 82 3.17 12.14 4.73
C GLY A 82 2.40 11.99 3.42
N GLU A 83 1.94 13.14 2.93
CA GLU A 83 1.23 13.28 1.65
C GLU A 83 1.97 12.67 0.46
N GLU A 84 3.30 12.82 0.40
CA GLU A 84 4.12 12.30 -0.70
C GLU A 84 4.03 10.78 -0.85
N TYR A 85 3.95 10.04 0.25
CA TYR A 85 3.81 8.58 0.20
C TYR A 85 2.49 8.19 -0.47
N TRP A 86 1.40 8.81 -0.04
CA TRP A 86 0.07 8.53 -0.56
C TRP A 86 -0.06 8.98 -2.02
N LYS A 87 0.46 10.15 -2.37
CA LYS A 87 0.53 10.63 -3.76
C LYS A 87 1.36 9.71 -4.65
N ASN A 88 2.55 9.31 -4.23
CA ASN A 88 3.40 8.40 -5.00
C ASN A 88 2.70 7.06 -5.22
N ARG A 89 1.96 6.57 -4.21
CA ARG A 89 1.20 5.32 -4.34
C ARG A 89 0.05 5.44 -5.34
N VAL A 90 -0.71 6.53 -5.27
CA VAL A 90 -1.78 6.83 -6.22
C VAL A 90 -1.20 6.95 -7.63
N GLU A 91 -0.08 7.67 -7.78
CA GLU A 91 0.56 7.89 -9.08
C GLU A 91 1.11 6.59 -9.69
N GLU A 92 1.68 5.71 -8.86
CA GLU A 92 2.12 4.37 -9.28
C GLU A 92 0.95 3.56 -9.84
N TRP A 93 -0.19 3.55 -9.13
CA TRP A 93 -1.37 2.82 -9.58
C TRP A 93 -2.05 3.49 -10.79
N LYS A 94 -2.06 4.82 -10.88
CA LYS A 94 -2.50 5.56 -12.08
C LYS A 94 -1.62 5.21 -13.28
N MET A 95 -0.30 5.13 -13.11
CA MET A 95 0.62 4.72 -14.16
C MET A 95 0.36 3.27 -14.59
N LYS A 96 0.14 2.35 -13.63
CA LYS A 96 -0.25 0.96 -13.94
C LYS A 96 -1.59 0.90 -14.69
N LEU A 97 -2.57 1.69 -14.30
CA LEU A 97 -3.86 1.78 -14.98
C LEU A 97 -3.70 2.26 -16.43
N ARG A 98 -2.94 3.35 -16.63
CA ARG A 98 -2.66 3.90 -17.96
C ARG A 98 -1.91 2.91 -18.85
N THR A 99 -0.86 2.29 -18.33
CA THR A 99 -0.07 1.31 -19.09
C THR A 99 -0.88 0.05 -19.41
N ALA A 100 -1.73 -0.42 -18.49
CA ALA A 100 -2.66 -1.51 -18.75
C ALA A 100 -3.68 -1.14 -19.84
N GLN A 101 -4.20 0.09 -19.82
CA GLN A 101 -5.10 0.61 -20.85
C GLN A 101 -4.41 0.70 -22.23
N GLU A 102 -3.19 1.23 -22.31
CA GLU A 102 -2.40 1.31 -23.54
C GLU A 102 -2.09 -0.10 -24.11
N LYS A 103 -1.72 -1.05 -23.24
CA LYS A 103 -1.50 -2.44 -23.63
C LYS A 103 -2.80 -3.10 -24.10
N MET A 104 -3.92 -2.85 -23.45
CA MET A 104 -5.22 -3.36 -23.86
C MET A 104 -5.60 -2.84 -25.25
N GLU A 105 -5.45 -1.54 -25.50
CA GLU A 105 -5.80 -0.94 -26.80
C GLU A 105 -4.87 -1.44 -27.91
N SER A 106 -3.55 -1.47 -27.68
CA SER A 106 -2.61 -2.02 -28.67
C SER A 106 -2.86 -3.50 -28.96
N THR A 107 -3.24 -4.30 -27.96
CA THR A 107 -3.59 -5.72 -28.13
C THR A 107 -4.91 -5.88 -28.88
N ARG A 108 -5.89 -4.98 -28.63
CA ARG A 108 -7.14 -4.93 -29.37
C ARG A 108 -6.93 -4.61 -30.85
N ILE A 109 -6.04 -3.67 -31.16
CA ILE A 109 -5.67 -3.34 -32.55
C ILE A 109 -5.05 -4.57 -33.23
N LYS A 110 -4.10 -5.25 -32.58
CA LYS A 110 -3.50 -6.50 -33.10
C LYS A 110 -4.55 -7.58 -33.33
N TYR A 111 -5.51 -7.75 -32.43
CA TYR A 111 -6.60 -8.71 -32.57
C TYR A 111 -7.45 -8.41 -33.82
N ASN A 112 -7.79 -7.13 -34.04
CA ASN A 112 -8.55 -6.70 -35.21
C ASN A 112 -7.76 -6.94 -36.51
N GLU A 113 -6.47 -6.61 -36.53
CA GLU A 113 -5.59 -6.85 -37.67
C GLU A 113 -5.49 -8.35 -38.01
N LEU A 114 -5.32 -9.21 -37.01
CA LEU A 114 -5.33 -10.66 -37.19
C LEU A 114 -6.69 -11.17 -37.71
N THR A 115 -7.78 -10.55 -37.28
CA THR A 115 -9.13 -10.88 -37.75
C THR A 115 -9.32 -10.50 -39.22
N GLU A 116 -8.83 -9.33 -39.63
CA GLU A 116 -8.82 -8.90 -41.03
C GLU A 116 -7.99 -9.85 -41.91
N ARG A 117 -6.75 -10.14 -41.50
CA ARG A 117 -5.87 -11.11 -42.18
C ARG A 117 -6.52 -12.49 -42.29
N PHE A 118 -7.25 -12.93 -41.26
CA PHE A 118 -7.97 -14.20 -41.27
C PHE A 118 -9.10 -14.22 -42.30
N ASN A 119 -9.82 -13.11 -42.45
CA ASN A 119 -10.90 -12.97 -43.41
C ASN A 119 -10.38 -12.90 -44.86
N ASP A 120 -9.22 -12.28 -45.07
CA ASP A 120 -8.61 -12.13 -46.39
C ASP A 120 -7.85 -13.38 -46.85
N SER A 121 -7.41 -14.23 -45.91
CA SER A 121 -6.64 -15.43 -46.23
C SER A 121 -7.49 -16.49 -46.93
N LYS A 122 -7.02 -16.91 -48.11
CA LYS A 122 -7.60 -18.03 -48.88
C LYS A 122 -6.97 -19.38 -48.54
N SER A 123 -5.89 -19.41 -47.77
CA SER A 123 -5.15 -20.63 -47.44
C SER A 123 -5.66 -21.27 -46.15
N SER A 124 -5.94 -22.58 -46.18
CA SER A 124 -6.37 -23.30 -44.97
C SER A 124 -5.29 -23.39 -43.89
N ALA A 125 -4.01 -23.48 -44.29
CA ALA A 125 -2.90 -23.57 -43.35
C ALA A 125 -2.68 -22.23 -42.62
N GLU A 126 -2.74 -21.13 -43.38
CA GLU A 126 -2.59 -19.77 -42.86
C GLU A 126 -3.76 -19.39 -41.94
N ARG A 127 -5.01 -19.71 -42.30
CA ARG A 127 -6.18 -19.52 -41.43
C ARG A 127 -6.05 -20.27 -40.09
N ASN A 128 -5.50 -21.48 -40.10
CA ASN A 128 -5.28 -22.24 -38.86
C ASN A 128 -4.22 -21.58 -37.97
N GLN A 129 -3.18 -20.98 -38.54
CA GLN A 129 -2.19 -20.22 -37.78
C GLN A 129 -2.78 -18.92 -37.22
N LEU A 130 -3.44 -18.12 -38.06
CA LEU A 130 -4.10 -16.87 -37.65
C LEU A 130 -5.14 -17.09 -36.56
N ARG A 131 -5.87 -18.22 -36.60
CA ARG A 131 -6.78 -18.61 -35.53
C ARG A 131 -6.06 -18.78 -34.19
N ARG A 132 -4.94 -19.51 -34.17
CA ARG A 132 -4.16 -19.71 -32.94
C ARG A 132 -3.60 -18.40 -32.40
N GLU A 133 -3.03 -17.57 -33.28
CA GLU A 133 -2.48 -16.26 -32.90
C GLU A 133 -3.59 -15.34 -32.37
N ARG A 134 -4.75 -15.30 -33.02
CA ARG A 134 -5.91 -14.53 -32.55
C ARG A 134 -6.39 -15.03 -31.19
N ASP A 135 -6.46 -16.34 -30.98
CA ASP A 135 -6.89 -16.92 -29.72
C ASP A 135 -5.87 -16.62 -28.59
N GLN A 136 -4.56 -16.58 -28.89
CA GLN A 136 -3.52 -16.13 -27.95
C GLN A 136 -3.66 -14.63 -27.63
N VAL A 137 -3.79 -13.78 -28.63
CA VAL A 137 -3.97 -12.33 -28.44
C VAL A 137 -5.24 -12.03 -27.64
N LYS A 138 -6.29 -12.82 -27.82
CA LYS A 138 -7.51 -12.73 -27.01
C LYS A 138 -7.23 -13.05 -25.53
N GLN A 139 -6.46 -14.10 -25.24
CA GLN A 139 -6.07 -14.41 -23.86
C GLN A 139 -5.24 -13.29 -23.23
N GLU A 140 -4.30 -12.70 -23.98
CA GLU A 140 -3.51 -11.55 -23.52
C GLU A 140 -4.41 -10.34 -23.25
N LEU A 141 -5.40 -10.08 -24.10
CA LEU A 141 -6.39 -9.02 -23.89
C LEU A 141 -7.18 -9.22 -22.60
N ASP A 142 -7.64 -10.45 -22.33
CA ASP A 142 -8.37 -10.78 -21.11
C ASP A 142 -7.49 -10.61 -19.86
N GLN A 143 -6.19 -10.94 -19.94
CA GLN A 143 -5.22 -10.71 -18.87
C GLN A 143 -5.02 -9.22 -18.59
N TYR A 144 -4.81 -8.39 -19.63
CA TYR A 144 -4.66 -6.95 -19.43
C TYR A 144 -5.93 -6.30 -18.91
N LYS A 145 -7.10 -6.78 -19.34
CA LYS A 145 -8.39 -6.35 -18.79
C LYS A 145 -8.49 -6.65 -17.29
N SER A 146 -8.06 -7.85 -16.86
CA SER A 146 -8.02 -8.19 -15.43
C SER A 146 -7.07 -7.27 -14.64
N GLN A 147 -5.88 -6.98 -15.18
CA GLN A 147 -4.93 -6.06 -14.54
C GLN A 147 -5.47 -4.62 -14.46
N PHE A 148 -6.20 -4.18 -15.49
CA PHE A 148 -6.87 -2.88 -15.49
C PHE A 148 -7.92 -2.79 -14.39
N GLU A 149 -8.81 -3.79 -14.28
CA GLU A 149 -9.85 -3.81 -13.24
C GLU A 149 -9.25 -3.92 -11.83
N GLU A 150 -8.17 -4.66 -11.67
CA GLU A 150 -7.44 -4.73 -10.40
C GLU A 150 -6.85 -3.37 -10.03
N ALA A 151 -6.10 -2.72 -10.94
CA ALA A 151 -5.54 -1.40 -10.71
C ALA A 151 -6.63 -0.35 -10.43
N ARG A 152 -7.76 -0.43 -11.13
CA ARG A 152 -8.93 0.42 -10.89
C ARG A 152 -9.52 0.19 -9.50
N THR A 153 -9.70 -1.06 -9.10
CA THR A 153 -10.22 -1.43 -7.77
C THR A 153 -9.28 -0.98 -6.66
N MET A 154 -7.97 -1.08 -6.87
CA MET A 154 -6.97 -0.57 -5.92
C MET A 154 -7.08 0.95 -5.73
N LEU A 155 -7.28 1.70 -6.82
CA LEU A 155 -7.45 3.16 -6.79
C LEU A 155 -8.78 3.60 -6.17
N GLU A 156 -9.89 2.98 -6.57
CA GLU A 156 -11.24 3.42 -6.19
C GLU A 156 -11.65 2.94 -4.79
N LYS A 157 -11.15 1.80 -4.32
CA LYS A 157 -11.61 1.18 -3.06
C LYS A 157 -10.50 1.02 -2.04
N LYS A 158 -9.43 0.29 -2.39
CA LYS A 158 -8.42 -0.09 -1.38
C LYS A 158 -7.60 1.08 -0.86
N LEU A 159 -7.19 2.01 -1.72
CA LEU A 159 -6.43 3.17 -1.29
C LEU A 159 -7.24 4.09 -0.35
N PRO A 160 -8.51 4.43 -0.66
CA PRO A 160 -9.38 5.14 0.27
C PRO A 160 -9.57 4.41 1.61
N GLU A 161 -9.84 3.09 1.58
CA GLU A 161 -10.00 2.26 2.79
C GLU A 161 -8.73 2.25 3.64
N GLU A 162 -7.55 2.04 3.03
CA GLU A 162 -6.27 2.10 3.74
C GLU A 162 -6.05 3.47 4.37
N ALA A 163 -6.39 4.55 3.67
CA ALA A 163 -6.28 5.88 4.24
C ALA A 163 -7.24 6.15 5.37
N GLU A 164 -8.46 5.60 5.36
CA GLU A 164 -9.37 5.68 6.51
C GLU A 164 -8.80 4.94 7.71
N ILE A 165 -8.29 3.71 7.50
CA ILE A 165 -7.67 2.89 8.55
C ILE A 165 -6.51 3.62 9.21
N TYR A 166 -5.66 4.27 8.41
CA TYR A 166 -4.47 4.99 8.91
C TYR A 166 -4.75 6.46 9.26
N LYS A 167 -6.01 6.89 9.21
CA LYS A 167 -6.45 8.29 9.40
C LYS A 167 -5.67 9.27 8.51
N ALA A 168 -5.29 8.87 7.31
CA ALA A 168 -4.70 9.78 6.33
C ALA A 168 -5.77 10.70 5.73
N LYS A 169 -5.36 11.88 5.23
CA LYS A 169 -6.29 12.79 4.57
C LYS A 169 -6.77 12.16 3.25
N GLN A 170 -8.08 12.02 3.10
CA GLN A 170 -8.72 11.51 1.89
C GLN A 170 -8.42 12.38 0.65
N GLU A 171 -8.11 13.66 0.87
CA GLU A 171 -7.72 14.63 -0.17
C GLU A 171 -6.41 14.25 -0.88
N TRP A 172 -5.53 13.49 -0.22
CA TRP A 172 -4.29 13.02 -0.83
C TRP A 172 -4.50 11.91 -1.86
N ILE A 173 -5.67 11.27 -1.84
CA ILE A 173 -6.01 10.10 -2.67
C ILE A 173 -7.03 10.46 -3.74
N LYS A 174 -7.95 11.37 -3.41
CA LYS A 174 -8.92 11.95 -4.35
C LYS A 174 -8.26 13.07 -5.17
N GLN A 175 -7.33 12.71 -6.06
CA GLN A 175 -6.74 13.60 -7.06
C GLN A 175 -7.16 13.24 -8.48
#